data_AF-M1VJD1-F1
#
_entry.id   AF-M1VJD1-F1
#
_cell.length_a   1.000
_cell.length_b   1.000
_cell.length_c   1.000
_cell.angle_alpha   90.00
_cell.angle_beta   90.00
_cell.angle_gamma   90.00
#
_symmetry.space_group_name_H-M   'P 1'
#
loop_
_entity.id
_entity.type
_entity.pdbx_description
1 polymer ?
#
loop_
_entity_poly.entity_id
_entity_poly.type
_entity_poly.pdbx_seq_one_letter_code
_entity_poly.pdbx_strand_id
1 'polypeptide(L)'
;MVGNNTEAGMAKFLELKAAFEDVYEDTTKFFEKGNKAAAVRARKKLLRLREIAQEMRVLIQQTKAQLEQEHKTARTSGGGGGLGADNQVSMGE
;
A
#
# COMPACT_ATOMS: atom_id res chain seq x y z
N MET A 1 3.65 13.81 -7.49
CA MET A 1 4.34 13.77 -6.18
C MET A 1 4.45 12.31 -5.71
N VAL A 2 5.25 11.49 -6.38
CA VAL A 2 5.36 10.04 -6.10
C VAL A 2 6.46 9.71 -5.09
N GLY A 3 7.45 10.60 -4.92
CA GLY A 3 8.62 10.38 -4.05
C GLY A 3 8.27 10.05 -2.59
N ASN A 4 7.23 10.70 -2.04
CA ASN A 4 6.91 10.58 -0.62
C ASN A 4 6.40 9.17 -0.22
N ASN A 5 5.71 8.45 -1.10
CA ASN A 5 5.14 7.14 -0.77
C ASN A 5 6.14 5.99 -0.95
N THR A 6 7.09 6.11 -1.87
CA THR A 6 8.18 5.13 -2.04
C THR A 6 9.13 5.16 -0.86
N GLU A 7 9.51 6.36 -0.39
CA GLU A 7 10.33 6.53 0.80
C GLU A 7 9.63 6.01 2.06
N ALA A 8 8.35 6.34 2.24
CA ALA A 8 7.53 5.81 3.33
C ALA A 8 7.40 4.28 3.29
N GLY A 9 7.27 3.69 2.10
CA GLY A 9 7.25 2.24 1.91
C GLY A 9 8.56 1.57 2.35
N MET A 10 9.70 2.14 1.97
CA MET A 10 11.01 1.61 2.38
C MET A 10 11.26 1.78 3.89
N ALA A 11 10.87 2.91 4.47
CA ALA A 11 10.93 3.11 5.92
C ALA A 11 10.09 2.07 6.68
N LYS A 12 8.88 1.77 6.20
CA LYS A 12 8.01 0.73 6.77
C LYS A 12 8.58 -0.67 6.62
N PHE A 13 9.25 -0.98 5.52
CA PHE A 13 9.93 -2.25 5.34
C PHE A 13 11.07 -2.45 6.36
N LEU A 14 11.85 -1.39 6.63
CA LEU A 14 12.89 -1.43 7.68
C LEU A 14 12.29 -1.65 9.08
N GLU A 15 11.19 -0.97 9.40
CA GLU A 15 10.45 -1.19 10.65
C GLU A 15 9.97 -2.65 10.77
N LEU A 16 9.44 -3.22 9.68
CA LEU A 16 9.00 -4.61 9.64
C LEU A 16 10.16 -5.58 9.91
N LYS A 17 11.32 -5.34 9.31
CA LYS A 17 12.51 -6.17 9.52
C LYS A 17 12.99 -6.10 10.97
N ALA A 18 13.03 -4.92 11.56
CA ALA A 18 13.40 -4.74 12.97
C ALA A 18 12.41 -5.47 13.91
N ALA A 19 11.11 -5.33 13.65
CA ALA A 19 10.07 -6.02 14.42
C ALA A 19 10.17 -7.55 14.31
N PHE A 20 10.62 -8.07 13.16
CA PHE A 20 10.84 -9.50 12.97
C PHE A 20 12.00 -10.02 13.82
N GLU A 21 13.13 -9.32 13.87
CA GLU A 21 14.27 -9.70 14.73
C GLU A 21 13.85 -9.75 16.22
N ASP A 22 13.07 -8.77 16.66
CA ASP A 22 12.53 -8.70 18.02
C ASP A 22 11.60 -9.90 18.36
N VAL A 23 10.79 -10.32 17.40
CA VAL A 23 9.94 -11.51 17.52
C VAL A 23 10.81 -12.75 17.57
N TYR A 24 11.80 -12.86 16.68
CA TYR A 24 12.71 -14.00 16.59
C TYR A 24 13.41 -14.22 17.93
N GLU A 25 13.96 -13.17 18.55
CA GLU A 25 14.69 -13.29 19.82
C GLU A 25 13.82 -13.84 20.97
N ASP A 26 12.61 -13.30 21.18
CA ASP A 26 11.70 -13.78 22.23
C ASP A 26 11.15 -15.18 21.90
N THR A 27 10.95 -15.49 20.62
CA THR A 27 10.49 -16.79 20.15
C THR A 27 11.54 -17.87 20.41
N THR A 28 12.80 -17.61 20.09
CA THR A 28 13.94 -18.48 20.40
C THR A 28 14.08 -18.68 21.91
N LYS A 29 14.00 -17.61 22.71
CA LYS A 29 14.01 -17.72 24.18
C LYS A 29 12.85 -18.56 24.73
N PHE A 30 11.68 -18.53 24.10
CA PHE A 30 10.54 -19.34 24.50
C PHE A 30 10.71 -20.81 24.12
N PHE A 31 11.01 -21.11 22.85
CA PHE A 31 11.08 -22.49 22.35
C PHE A 31 12.33 -23.24 22.82
N GLU A 32 13.48 -22.58 22.95
CA GLU A 32 14.72 -23.23 23.38
C GLU A 32 14.85 -23.28 24.91
N LYS A 33 14.43 -22.22 25.61
CA LYS A 33 14.67 -22.07 27.06
C LYS A 33 13.41 -22.19 27.91
N GLY A 34 12.25 -22.42 27.31
CA GLY A 34 10.97 -22.57 28.03
C GLY A 34 10.50 -21.30 28.76
N ASN A 35 11.01 -20.11 28.39
CA ASN A 35 10.72 -18.89 29.12
C ASN A 35 9.29 -18.39 28.87
N LYS A 36 8.41 -18.59 29.85
CA LYS A 36 6.98 -18.17 29.78
C LYS A 36 6.80 -16.65 29.61
N ALA A 37 7.68 -15.82 30.16
CA ALA A 37 7.61 -14.37 29.96
C ALA A 37 7.97 -13.97 28.52
N ALA A 38 8.94 -14.67 27.91
CA ALA A 38 9.27 -14.49 26.50
C ALA A 38 8.08 -14.90 25.59
N ALA A 39 7.32 -15.93 25.97
CA ALA A 39 6.09 -16.31 25.25
C ALA A 39 5.07 -15.17 25.18
N VAL A 40 4.82 -14.49 26.30
CA VAL A 40 3.87 -13.36 26.37
C VAL A 40 4.37 -12.19 25.51
N ARG A 41 5.67 -11.89 25.57
CA ARG A 41 6.27 -10.83 24.73
C ARG A 41 6.24 -11.17 23.25
N ALA A 42 6.62 -12.39 22.87
CA ALA A 42 6.58 -12.87 21.50
C ALA A 42 5.17 -12.74 20.90
N ARG A 43 4.13 -13.13 21.64
CA ARG A 43 2.74 -12.96 21.17
C ARG A 43 2.36 -11.50 20.93
N LYS A 44 2.70 -10.59 21.86
CA LYS A 44 2.45 -9.14 21.69
C LYS A 44 3.21 -8.56 20.51
N LYS A 45 4.48 -8.94 20.34
CA LYS A 45 5.32 -8.51 19.22
C LYS A 45 4.82 -9.04 17.88
N LEU A 46 4.33 -10.28 17.82
CA LEU A 46 3.70 -10.87 16.63
C LEU A 46 2.42 -10.14 16.22
N LEU A 47 1.60 -9.71 17.19
CA LEU A 47 0.44 -8.86 16.92
C LEU A 47 0.86 -7.55 16.25
N ARG A 48 1.90 -6.89 16.78
CA ARG A 48 2.45 -5.66 16.20
C ARG A 48 3.04 -5.89 14.80
N LEU A 49 3.74 -7.00 14.60
CA LEU A 49 4.31 -7.36 13.29
C LEU A 49 3.23 -7.49 12.22
N ARG A 50 2.09 -8.11 12.56
CA ARG A 50 0.93 -8.20 11.67
C ARG A 50 0.39 -6.82 11.27
N GLU A 51 0.31 -5.89 12.22
CA GLU A 51 -0.16 -4.53 11.95
C GLU A 51 0.77 -3.81 10.96
N ILE A 52 2.08 -3.83 11.21
CA ILE A 52 3.08 -3.20 10.34
C ILE A 52 3.05 -3.82 8.92
N ALA A 53 2.90 -5.15 8.83
CA ALA A 53 2.77 -5.83 7.55
C ALA A 53 1.51 -5.38 6.77
N GLN A 54 0.39 -5.18 7.48
CA GLN A 54 -0.85 -4.70 6.88
C GLN A 54 -0.73 -3.23 6.44
N GLU A 55 -0.09 -2.38 7.23
CA GLU A 55 0.22 -0.99 6.85
C GLU A 55 1.04 -0.94 5.57
N MET A 56 2.10 -1.75 5.46
CA MET A 56 2.94 -1.86 4.27
C MET A 56 2.12 -2.31 3.04
N ARG A 57 1.23 -3.30 3.20
CA ARG A 57 0.33 -3.73 2.13
C ARG A 57 -0.55 -2.59 1.63
N VAL A 58 -1.15 -1.82 2.54
CA VAL A 58 -2.01 -0.68 2.18
C VAL A 58 -1.21 0.40 1.44
N LEU A 59 0.00 0.71 1.90
CA LEU A 59 0.89 1.66 1.23
C LEU A 59 1.22 1.22 -0.21
N ILE A 60 1.54 -0.06 -0.43
CA ILE A 60 1.78 -0.59 -1.77
C ILE A 60 0.55 -0.41 -2.66
N GLN A 61 -0.64 -0.72 -2.14
CA GLN A 61 -1.89 -0.59 -2.88
C GLN A 61 -2.19 0.88 -3.24
N GLN A 62 -1.95 1.80 -2.32
CA GLN A 62 -2.13 3.24 -2.53
C GLN A 62 -1.16 3.76 -3.59
N THR A 63 0.12 3.39 -3.50
CA THR A 63 1.15 3.76 -4.49
C THR A 63 0.78 3.23 -5.88
N LYS A 64 0.32 1.99 -5.99
CA LYS A 64 -0.17 1.43 -7.26
C LYS A 64 -1.34 2.25 -7.84
N ALA A 65 -2.33 2.57 -7.02
CA ALA A 65 -3.51 3.32 -7.46
C ALA A 65 -3.15 4.74 -7.95
N GLN A 66 -2.20 5.40 -7.28
CA GLN A 66 -1.71 6.73 -7.68
C GLN A 66 -0.98 6.69 -9.03
N LEU A 67 -0.10 5.71 -9.24
CA LEU A 67 0.59 5.50 -10.52
C LEU A 67 -0.40 5.27 -11.67
N GLU A 68 -1.50 4.54 -11.41
CA GLU A 68 -2.53 4.26 -12.42
C GLU A 68 -3.41 5.49 -12.73
N GLN A 69 -3.66 6.37 -11.75
CA GLN A 69 -4.38 7.61 -11.97
C GLN A 69 -3.60 8.62 -12.81
N GLU A 70 -2.29 8.77 -12.60
CA GLU A 70 -1.43 9.65 -13.41
C GLU A 70 -1.47 9.27 -14.91
N HIS A 71 -1.45 7.96 -15.21
CA HIS A 71 -1.56 7.45 -16.58
C HIS A 71 -2.94 7.65 -17.23
N LYS A 72 -4.01 7.80 -16.44
CA LYS A 72 -5.36 8.06 -16.95
C LYS A 72 -5.58 9.54 -17.26
N THR A 73 -5.03 10.42 -16.43
CA THR A 73 -5.04 11.88 -16.69
C THR A 73 -4.25 12.26 -17.94
N ALA A 74 -3.18 11.53 -18.29
CA ALA A 74 -2.39 11.79 -19.50
C ALA A 74 -3.08 11.39 -20.83
N ARG A 75 -4.07 10.46 -20.81
CA ARG A 75 -4.80 10.05 -22.03
C ARG A 75 -6.01 10.91 -22.36
N THR A 76 -6.51 11.72 -21.43
CA THR A 76 -7.74 12.52 -21.64
C THR A 76 -7.44 13.91 -22.22
N SER A 77 -6.19 14.39 -22.23
CA SER A 77 -5.81 15.70 -22.76
C SER A 77 -5.30 15.70 -24.21
N GLY A 78 -5.40 14.58 -24.93
CA GLY A 78 -4.80 14.38 -26.26
C GLY A 78 -5.75 13.90 -27.36
N GLY A 79 -7.05 14.23 -27.29
CA GLY A 79 -8.05 13.88 -28.30
C GLY A 79 -8.72 15.12 -28.88
N GLY A 80 -8.32 15.50 -30.08
CA GLY A 80 -8.68 16.74 -30.79
C GLY A 80 -10.16 16.95 -31.08
N GLY A 81 -10.51 18.22 -31.28
CA GLY A 81 -11.84 18.65 -31.69
C GLY A 81 -12.25 18.15 -33.08
N GLY A 82 -13.56 17.99 -33.23
CA GLY A 82 -14.26 17.88 -34.50
C GLY A 82 -15.53 18.73 -34.43
N LEU A 83 -15.55 19.81 -35.20
CA LEU A 83 -16.67 20.70 -35.45
C LEU A 83 -17.69 20.02 -36.39
N GLY A 84 -18.97 20.35 -36.22
CA GLY A 84 -20.10 20.05 -37.11
C GLY A 84 -21.36 19.86 -36.26
N ALA A 85 -22.27 20.84 -36.14
CA ALA A 85 -23.34 21.09 -37.11
C ALA A 85 -23.91 19.74 -37.57
N ASP A 86 -25.10 19.29 -37.16
CA ASP A 86 -26.38 19.83 -37.60
C ASP A 86 -27.50 19.41 -36.63
N ASN A 87 -28.17 20.37 -35.98
CA ASN A 87 -29.50 20.13 -35.41
C ASN A 87 -30.53 20.68 -36.40
N GLN A 88 -30.67 20.00 -37.55
CA GLN A 88 -31.77 20.26 -38.46
C GLN A 88 -33.02 19.52 -37.99
N VAL A 89 -34.02 20.34 -37.69
CA VAL A 89 -35.45 20.05 -37.62
C VAL A 89 -35.85 19.03 -38.69
N SER A 90 -36.54 17.96 -38.31
CA SER A 90 -37.44 17.25 -39.23
C SER A 90 -38.74 16.92 -38.52
N MET A 91 -39.78 17.64 -38.95
CA MET A 91 -41.19 17.26 -38.89
C MET A 91 -41.42 15.91 -39.59
N GLY A 92 -42.55 15.27 -39.24
CA GLY A 92 -43.27 14.30 -40.07
C GLY A 92 -43.68 13.08 -39.26
N GLU A 93 -44.93 12.62 -39.23
CA GLU A 93 -46.22 13.04 -39.82
C GLU A 93 -47.34 12.53 -38.89
#